data_AF-A0AAX6SGF6-F1
#
_entry.id   AF-A0AAX6SGF6-F1
#
_cell.length_a   1.000
_cell.length_b   1.000
_cell.length_c   1.000
_cell.angle_alpha   90.00
_cell.angle_beta   90.00
_cell.angle_gamma   90.00
#
_symmetry.space_group_name_H-M   'P 1'
#
loop_
_entity.id
_entity.type
_entity.pdbx_description
1 polymer ?
#
loop_
_entity_poly.entity_id
_entity_poly.type
_entity_poly.pdbx_seq_one_letter_code
_entity_poly.pdbx_strand_id
1 'polypeptide(L)'
;MPLHKFPVYLRKRLQLREGICSRLPAHFLRSLENTSTPTPVHYQPHGAKFKINPKNGQRERVEDVPIPIYYPPESQKGLWGGEGWILGYRYANNDKTPKEDLCSKFGMDLKRGMLLRLARQDPQLHPDDPERRVAIYDKYKEFVIPEEEAEWVGLTLEEAVEKQRLLEKKDPVPLFKIYVEELVERLQQQALSEPVVVQKRASGK
;
A
#
# COMPACT_ATOMS: atom_id res chain seq x y z
N MET A 1 22.56 -30.37 15.06
CA MET A 1 21.35 -29.52 15.22
C MET A 1 20.74 -29.33 13.84
N PRO A 2 19.41 -29.31 13.68
CA PRO A 2 18.78 -28.97 12.40
C PRO A 2 18.95 -27.49 12.08
N LEU A 3 19.12 -27.14 10.79
CA LEU A 3 19.15 -25.77 10.30
C LEU A 3 17.84 -25.44 9.57
N HIS A 4 17.41 -24.18 9.63
CA HIS A 4 16.25 -23.73 8.85
C HIS A 4 16.59 -23.58 7.37
N LYS A 5 15.68 -24.00 6.48
CA LYS A 5 15.80 -23.83 5.02
C LYS A 5 15.88 -22.37 4.57
N PHE A 6 15.31 -21.45 5.35
CA PHE A 6 15.31 -20.01 5.11
C PHE A 6 15.71 -19.23 6.37
N PRO A 7 16.49 -18.13 6.25
CA PRO A 7 16.79 -17.21 7.34
C PRO A 7 15.53 -16.63 8.02
N VAL A 8 15.59 -16.43 9.34
CA VAL A 8 14.45 -15.97 10.14
C VAL A 8 13.90 -14.63 9.67
N TYR A 9 14.78 -13.69 9.27
CA TYR A 9 14.37 -12.36 8.79
C TYR A 9 13.58 -12.39 7.47
N LEU A 10 13.73 -13.43 6.64
CA LEU A 10 12.97 -13.57 5.39
C LEU A 10 11.54 -14.09 5.60
N ARG A 11 11.19 -14.64 6.78
CA ARG A 11 9.86 -15.22 7.04
C ARG A 11 8.71 -14.25 6.74
N LYS A 12 8.87 -12.96 7.06
CA LYS A 12 7.87 -11.92 6.76
C LYS A 12 7.71 -11.67 5.26
N ARG A 13 8.78 -11.74 4.45
CA ARG A 13 8.72 -11.63 2.98
C ARG A 13 8.16 -12.90 2.32
N LEU A 14 8.37 -14.07 2.90
CA LEU A 14 7.73 -15.31 2.45
C LEU A 14 6.21 -15.27 2.69
N GLN A 15 5.77 -14.79 3.87
CA GLN A 15 4.35 -14.58 4.18
C GLN A 15 3.62 -13.62 3.21
N LEU A 16 4.34 -12.69 2.56
CA LEU A 16 3.77 -11.82 1.52
C LEU A 16 3.59 -12.51 0.15
N ARG A 17 4.22 -13.67 -0.06
CA ARG A 17 4.15 -14.45 -1.32
C ARG A 17 3.15 -15.60 -1.27
N GLU A 18 2.47 -15.78 -0.15
CA GLU A 18 1.57 -16.90 0.11
C GLU A 18 0.17 -16.42 0.53
N GLY A 19 -0.82 -17.32 0.43
CA GLY A 19 -2.17 -17.09 0.94
C GLY A 19 -2.90 -15.92 0.27
N ILE A 20 -3.46 -15.02 1.10
CA ILE A 20 -4.17 -13.81 0.66
C ILE A 20 -3.21 -12.65 0.36
N CYS A 21 -2.04 -12.61 0.99
CA CYS A 21 -1.08 -11.51 0.82
C CYS A 21 -0.55 -11.42 -0.62
N SER A 22 -0.38 -12.54 -1.31
CA SER A 22 0.05 -12.59 -2.71
C SER A 22 -1.02 -12.13 -3.71
N ARG A 23 -2.27 -11.88 -3.26
CA ARG A 23 -3.36 -11.32 -4.06
C ARG A 23 -3.55 -9.82 -3.85
N LEU A 24 -2.77 -9.20 -2.94
CA LEU A 24 -2.78 -7.76 -2.73
C LEU A 24 -2.18 -7.01 -3.95
N PRO A 25 -2.60 -5.77 -4.23
CA PRO A 25 -2.10 -5.03 -5.39
C PRO A 25 -0.58 -4.83 -5.39
N ALA A 26 0.03 -4.94 -6.58
CA ALA A 26 1.48 -4.82 -6.75
C ALA A 26 2.03 -3.44 -6.36
N HIS A 27 1.26 -2.35 -6.51
CA HIS A 27 1.65 -1.03 -6.03
C HIS A 27 1.75 -0.98 -4.50
N PHE A 28 0.83 -1.63 -3.79
CA PHE A 28 0.79 -1.68 -2.34
C PHE A 28 1.95 -2.54 -1.80
N LEU A 29 2.14 -3.73 -2.36
CA LEU A 29 3.26 -4.61 -1.99
C LEU A 29 4.62 -3.93 -2.22
N ARG A 30 4.80 -3.21 -3.35
CA ARG A 30 6.01 -2.41 -3.61
C ARG A 30 6.21 -1.32 -2.55
N SER A 31 5.14 -0.66 -2.09
CA SER A 31 5.23 0.35 -1.03
C SER A 31 5.69 -0.23 0.33
N LEU A 32 5.37 -1.49 0.63
CA LEU A 32 5.86 -2.19 1.82
C LEU A 32 7.33 -2.65 1.71
N GLU A 33 7.81 -2.94 0.50
CA GLU A 33 9.23 -3.31 0.27
C GLU A 33 10.15 -2.08 0.18
N ASN A 34 9.62 -0.88 -0.09
CA ASN A 34 10.34 0.39 -0.21
C ASN A 34 10.87 0.91 1.14
N THR A 35 11.91 0.28 1.69
CA THR A 35 12.64 0.77 2.87
C THR A 35 13.55 1.96 2.54
N SER A 36 12.98 3.08 2.07
CA SER A 36 13.71 4.34 1.94
C SER A 36 14.18 4.80 3.31
N THR A 37 15.40 5.34 3.41
CA THR A 37 15.84 6.07 4.60
C THR A 37 14.94 7.29 4.82
N PRO A 38 14.45 7.55 6.05
CA PRO A 38 13.71 8.76 6.36
C PRO A 38 14.62 9.99 6.31
N THR A 39 14.02 11.17 6.16
CA THR A 39 14.73 12.45 6.29
C THR A 39 15.42 12.54 7.66
N PRO A 40 16.67 13.02 7.75
CA PRO A 40 17.32 13.25 9.04
C PRO A 40 16.59 14.33 9.84
N VAL A 41 16.32 14.04 11.13
CA VAL A 41 15.65 14.95 12.08
C VAL A 41 16.57 15.22 13.28
N HIS A 42 16.86 14.20 14.08
CA HIS A 42 17.66 14.32 15.32
C HIS A 42 19.16 14.34 15.14
N TYR A 43 19.64 14.32 13.90
CA TYR A 43 21.06 14.37 13.59
C TYR A 43 21.29 15.22 12.34
N GLN A 44 22.40 15.92 12.30
CA GLN A 44 22.81 16.69 11.12
C GLN A 44 23.54 15.74 10.15
N PRO A 45 23.07 15.57 8.90
CA PRO A 45 23.73 14.71 7.93
C PRO A 45 25.09 15.29 7.53
N HIS A 46 26.02 14.42 7.18
CA HIS A 46 27.39 14.79 6.82
C HIS A 46 27.49 15.63 5.55
N GLY A 47 26.49 15.57 4.65
CA GLY A 47 26.37 16.36 3.42
C GLY A 47 27.31 15.93 2.27
N ALA A 48 28.36 15.16 2.57
CA ALA A 48 29.31 14.61 1.61
C ALA A 48 29.72 13.20 2.01
N LYS A 49 29.90 12.30 1.03
CA LYS A 49 30.26 10.88 1.24
C LYS A 49 31.69 10.65 1.76
N PHE A 50 32.51 11.69 1.79
CA PHE A 50 33.88 11.66 2.26
C PHE A 50 34.20 12.93 3.07
N LYS A 51 35.02 12.81 4.10
CA LYS A 51 35.64 13.95 4.81
C LYS A 51 37.12 13.69 5.01
N ILE A 52 37.90 14.76 5.19
CA ILE A 52 39.30 14.65 5.59
C ILE A 52 39.33 14.52 7.12
N ASN A 53 39.93 13.45 7.64
CA ASN A 53 40.05 13.24 9.07
C ASN A 53 41.12 14.20 9.65
N PRO A 54 40.77 15.04 10.65
CA PRO A 54 41.65 16.10 11.14
C PRO A 54 42.88 15.59 11.91
N LYS A 55 42.96 14.29 12.24
CA LYS A 55 44.09 13.69 12.97
C LYS A 55 45.20 13.15 12.06
N ASN A 56 44.86 12.75 10.82
CA ASN A 56 45.79 12.05 9.91
C ASN A 56 45.85 12.68 8.51
N GLY A 57 44.97 13.64 8.17
CA GLY A 57 44.89 14.27 6.85
C GLY A 57 44.34 13.36 5.74
N GLN A 58 43.85 12.16 6.06
CA GLN A 58 43.39 11.18 5.08
C GLN A 58 41.91 11.38 4.74
N ARG A 59 41.54 11.04 3.49
CA ARG A 59 40.17 11.13 2.99
C ARG A 59 39.40 9.85 3.34
N GLU A 60 38.62 9.90 4.41
CA GLU A 60 37.82 8.78 4.90
C GLU A 60 36.38 8.87 4.38
N ARG A 61 35.73 7.72 4.16
CA ARG A 61 34.28 7.65 3.85
C ARG A 61 33.50 7.90 5.13
N VAL A 62 32.46 8.73 5.05
CA VAL A 62 31.52 8.96 6.15
C VAL A 62 30.12 8.55 5.72
N GLU A 63 29.31 8.08 6.67
CA GLU A 63 27.97 7.56 6.44
C GLU A 63 26.99 8.10 7.46
N ASP A 64 25.79 8.46 6.99
CA ASP A 64 24.72 9.04 7.79
C ASP A 64 23.92 7.92 8.48
N VAL A 65 24.26 7.63 9.74
CA VAL A 65 23.62 6.59 10.55
C VAL A 65 22.43 7.19 11.33
N PRO A 66 21.18 6.76 11.09
CA PRO A 66 20.02 7.31 11.78
C PRO A 66 19.96 6.88 13.25
N ILE A 67 19.56 7.82 14.11
CA ILE A 67 19.31 7.55 15.54
C ILE A 67 18.05 6.67 15.68
N PRO A 68 18.07 5.62 16.53
CA PRO A 68 16.87 4.85 16.87
C PRO A 68 15.82 5.71 17.61
N ILE A 69 14.61 5.74 17.08
CA ILE A 69 13.49 6.53 17.58
C ILE A 69 12.40 5.59 18.11
N TYR A 70 11.86 5.87 19.31
CA TYR A 70 10.66 5.23 19.83
C TYR A 70 9.42 6.08 19.57
N TYR A 71 8.40 5.50 18.93
CA TYR A 71 7.12 6.15 18.64
C TYR A 71 6.05 5.66 19.64
N PRO A 72 5.69 6.45 20.67
CA PRO A 72 4.66 6.05 21.64
C PRO A 72 3.27 5.99 20.97
N PRO A 73 2.27 5.22 21.46
CA PRO A 73 0.97 5.09 20.80
C PRO A 73 0.24 6.41 20.48
N GLU A 74 0.50 7.45 21.26
CA GLU A 74 -0.01 8.82 21.10
C GLU A 74 0.46 9.47 19.79
N SER A 75 1.65 9.10 19.31
CA SER A 75 2.23 9.56 18.04
C SER A 75 1.30 9.32 16.85
N GLN A 76 0.60 8.17 16.86
CA GLN A 76 -0.25 7.75 15.75
C GLN A 76 -1.61 8.44 15.73
N LYS A 77 -1.94 9.22 16.77
CA LYS A 77 -3.22 9.94 16.95
C LYS A 77 -3.16 11.42 16.52
N GLY A 78 -1.98 11.95 16.19
CA GLY A 78 -1.81 13.34 15.77
C GLY A 78 -0.72 13.49 14.72
N LEU A 79 -0.60 14.66 14.10
CA LEU A 79 0.52 14.99 13.22
C LEU A 79 1.57 15.70 14.05
N TRP A 80 2.80 15.21 14.13
CA TRP A 80 3.87 16.08 14.61
C TRP A 80 4.97 16.31 13.54
N GLY A 81 5.19 15.48 12.49
CA GLY A 81 6.31 15.58 11.51
C GLY A 81 7.07 14.26 11.19
N GLY A 82 8.32 14.13 11.66
CA GLY A 82 9.25 12.96 11.72
C GLY A 82 9.72 12.35 13.10
N GLU A 83 10.09 13.11 14.16
CA GLU A 83 10.35 12.74 15.60
C GLU A 83 9.83 11.43 16.21
N GLY A 84 10.49 11.06 17.32
CA GLY A 84 9.85 10.40 18.47
C GLY A 84 10.71 10.54 19.73
N TRP A 85 10.53 9.67 20.72
CA TRP A 85 11.36 9.66 21.92
C TRP A 85 12.72 9.03 21.64
N ILE A 86 13.80 9.74 21.98
CA ILE A 86 15.17 9.21 21.89
C ILE A 86 15.53 8.58 23.23
N LEU A 87 15.69 7.26 23.25
CA LEU A 87 16.11 6.51 24.43
C LEU A 87 17.62 6.28 24.37
N GLY A 88 18.38 7.01 25.20
CA GLY A 88 19.84 6.99 25.19
C GLY A 88 20.47 7.56 26.46
N TYR A 89 21.79 7.68 26.46
CA TYR A 89 22.59 8.11 27.62
C TYR A 89 23.29 9.45 27.37
N ARG A 90 23.58 10.19 28.45
CA ARG A 90 24.32 11.45 28.42
C ARG A 90 25.32 11.52 29.57
N TYR A 91 26.41 12.25 29.38
CA TYR A 91 27.31 12.62 30.47
C TYR A 91 26.77 13.87 31.18
N ALA A 92 26.87 13.92 32.51
CA ALA A 92 26.13 14.87 33.35
C ALA A 92 26.45 16.37 33.13
N ASN A 93 27.57 16.70 32.48
CA ASN A 93 28.14 18.05 32.45
C ASN A 93 28.25 18.67 31.04
N ASN A 94 27.52 18.18 30.03
CA ASN A 94 27.42 18.90 28.74
C ASN A 94 26.10 18.64 28.01
N ASP A 95 25.12 19.50 28.29
CA ASP A 95 23.78 19.52 27.72
C ASP A 95 23.67 20.49 26.54
N LYS A 96 22.77 20.22 25.56
CA LYS A 96 22.48 21.14 24.44
C LYS A 96 22.13 20.46 23.10
N THR A 97 20.91 19.92 22.96
CA THR A 97 20.23 19.74 21.65
C THR A 97 18.74 20.10 21.76
N PRO A 98 18.12 20.72 20.73
CA PRO A 98 16.69 21.11 20.69
C PRO A 98 15.76 20.00 20.13
N LYS A 99 14.50 20.35 19.84
CA LYS A 99 13.33 19.48 19.62
C LYS A 99 12.76 19.61 18.19
N GLU A 100 11.52 19.13 18.01
CA GLU A 100 10.65 19.18 16.82
C GLU A 100 11.00 18.10 15.76
N ASP A 101 10.06 17.37 15.12
CA ASP A 101 8.58 17.20 15.23
C ASP A 101 8.21 15.85 14.46
N LEU A 102 7.14 14.99 14.72
CA LEU A 102 6.90 13.46 14.63
C LEU A 102 6.13 12.62 13.50
N CYS A 103 6.64 11.43 13.04
CA CYS A 103 5.98 10.50 12.07
C CYS A 103 4.67 9.82 12.55
N SER A 104 3.60 9.80 11.73
CA SER A 104 2.25 9.35 12.17
C SER A 104 1.34 8.69 11.12
N LYS A 105 0.58 7.67 11.55
CA LYS A 105 -0.53 7.04 10.79
C LYS A 105 -1.69 8.00 10.48
N PHE A 106 -2.11 8.87 11.40
CA PHE A 106 -3.21 9.80 11.13
C PHE A 106 -2.92 10.70 9.91
N GLY A 107 -1.65 11.04 9.67
CA GLY A 107 -1.22 11.75 8.46
C GLY A 107 -1.35 10.93 7.18
N MET A 108 -1.17 9.61 7.25
CA MET A 108 -1.37 8.70 6.12
C MET A 108 -2.87 8.50 5.81
N ASP A 109 -3.72 8.43 6.83
CA ASP A 109 -5.18 8.39 6.66
C ASP A 109 -5.72 9.69 6.06
N LEU A 110 -5.25 10.85 6.55
CA LEU A 110 -5.59 12.16 5.98
C LEU A 110 -5.10 12.28 4.52
N LYS A 111 -3.88 11.83 4.23
CA LYS A 111 -3.33 11.78 2.86
C LYS A 111 -4.19 10.91 1.93
N ARG A 112 -4.61 9.72 2.37
CA ARG A 112 -5.53 8.85 1.62
C ARG A 112 -6.86 9.53 1.33
N GLY A 113 -7.47 10.16 2.35
CA GLY A 113 -8.73 10.90 2.20
C GLY A 113 -8.63 12.07 1.20
N MET A 114 -7.49 12.78 1.18
CA MET A 114 -7.22 13.82 0.19
C MET A 114 -7.06 13.23 -1.22
N LEU A 115 -6.21 12.21 -1.40
CA LEU A 115 -5.97 11.59 -2.71
C LEU A 115 -7.26 11.04 -3.34
N LEU A 116 -8.13 10.40 -2.55
CA LEU A 116 -9.42 9.91 -3.03
C LEU A 116 -10.36 11.03 -3.49
N ARG A 117 -10.35 12.18 -2.83
CA ARG A 117 -11.12 13.37 -3.25
C ARG A 117 -10.56 14.00 -4.53
N LEU A 118 -9.24 13.98 -4.72
CA LEU A 118 -8.59 14.42 -5.97
C LEU A 118 -8.93 13.47 -7.13
N ALA A 119 -8.90 12.15 -6.90
CA ALA A 119 -9.21 11.14 -7.90
C ALA A 119 -10.69 11.17 -8.33
N ARG A 120 -11.62 11.24 -7.37
CA ARG A 120 -13.08 11.22 -7.61
C ARG A 120 -13.67 12.54 -8.09
N GLN A 121 -12.93 13.66 -8.01
CA GLN A 121 -13.45 15.02 -8.26
C GLN A 121 -14.76 15.30 -7.48
N ASP A 122 -14.77 14.88 -6.21
CA ASP A 122 -15.91 14.86 -5.30
C ASP A 122 -16.72 16.19 -5.26
N PRO A 123 -17.98 16.21 -5.76
CA PRO A 123 -18.81 17.42 -5.77
C PRO A 123 -19.26 17.86 -4.37
N GLN A 124 -19.07 17.06 -3.32
CA GLN A 124 -19.31 17.47 -1.93
C GLN A 124 -18.30 18.54 -1.45
N LEU A 125 -17.17 18.72 -2.15
CA LEU A 125 -16.23 19.80 -1.84
C LEU A 125 -16.81 21.16 -2.26
N HIS A 126 -17.19 21.99 -1.27
CA HIS A 126 -17.84 23.30 -1.47
C HIS A 126 -19.06 23.23 -2.41
N PRO A 127 -20.19 22.59 -2.01
CA PRO A 127 -21.34 22.37 -2.89
C PRO A 127 -21.83 23.66 -3.57
N ASP A 128 -21.87 24.75 -2.80
CA ASP A 128 -22.38 26.06 -3.21
C ASP A 128 -21.39 26.90 -4.05
N ASP A 129 -20.07 26.68 -3.91
CA ASP A 129 -19.01 27.44 -4.61
C ASP A 129 -18.29 26.57 -5.67
N PRO A 130 -18.84 26.39 -6.89
CA PRO A 130 -18.22 25.55 -7.93
C PRO A 130 -16.86 26.07 -8.41
N GLU A 131 -16.69 27.39 -8.54
CA GLU A 131 -15.42 28.00 -8.97
C GLU A 131 -14.29 27.73 -7.97
N ARG A 132 -14.61 27.81 -6.67
CA ARG A 132 -13.68 27.51 -5.58
C ARG A 132 -13.27 26.03 -5.57
N ARG A 133 -14.22 25.11 -5.83
CA ARG A 133 -13.94 23.67 -5.98
C ARG A 133 -12.93 23.43 -7.11
N VAL A 134 -13.15 24.01 -8.29
CA VAL A 134 -12.23 23.86 -9.44
C VAL A 134 -10.84 24.42 -9.12
N ALA A 135 -10.76 25.64 -8.57
CA ALA A 135 -9.48 26.26 -8.21
C ALA A 135 -8.68 25.46 -7.16
N ILE A 136 -9.35 24.74 -6.25
CA ILE A 136 -8.69 23.81 -5.32
C ILE A 136 -8.17 22.59 -6.07
N TYR A 137 -8.94 22.00 -6.99
CA TYR A 137 -8.49 20.82 -7.74
C TYR A 137 -7.31 21.11 -8.68
N ASP A 138 -7.34 22.22 -9.42
CA ASP A 138 -6.21 22.60 -10.28
C ASP A 138 -4.93 22.87 -9.48
N LYS A 139 -5.03 23.43 -8.26
CA LYS A 139 -3.89 23.65 -7.37
C LYS A 139 -3.17 22.35 -6.94
N TYR A 140 -3.89 21.24 -6.83
CA TYR A 140 -3.33 19.95 -6.37
C TYR A 140 -3.25 18.88 -7.48
N LYS A 141 -3.39 19.30 -8.74
CA LYS A 141 -3.42 18.45 -9.95
C LYS A 141 -2.20 17.55 -10.12
N GLU A 142 -1.03 18.00 -9.67
CA GLU A 142 0.24 17.24 -9.68
C GLU A 142 0.19 15.96 -8.81
N PHE A 143 -0.72 15.89 -7.83
CA PHE A 143 -0.85 14.79 -6.88
C PHE A 143 -2.02 13.85 -7.20
N VAL A 144 -2.63 13.96 -8.38
CA VAL A 144 -3.70 13.06 -8.81
C VAL A 144 -3.13 11.66 -9.10
N ILE A 145 -3.67 10.67 -8.40
CA ILE A 145 -3.34 9.24 -8.49
C ILE A 145 -4.64 8.50 -8.81
N PRO A 146 -4.64 7.41 -9.60
CA PRO A 146 -5.85 6.64 -9.86
C PRO A 146 -6.53 6.16 -8.58
N GLU A 147 -7.87 6.15 -8.57
CA GLU A 147 -8.66 5.76 -7.40
C GLU A 147 -8.27 4.36 -6.87
N GLU A 148 -8.07 3.41 -7.80
CA GLU A 148 -7.65 2.03 -7.50
C GLU A 148 -6.33 1.93 -6.74
N GLU A 149 -5.43 2.91 -6.86
CA GLU A 149 -4.19 2.97 -6.08
C GLU A 149 -4.35 3.82 -4.81
N ALA A 150 -5.05 4.96 -4.93
CA ALA A 150 -5.28 5.90 -3.84
C ALA A 150 -5.97 5.24 -2.63
N GLU A 151 -6.87 4.27 -2.83
CA GLU A 151 -7.55 3.58 -1.73
C GLU A 151 -6.63 2.72 -0.85
N TRP A 152 -5.45 2.31 -1.33
CA TRP A 152 -4.51 1.46 -0.59
C TRP A 152 -3.38 2.26 0.08
N VAL A 153 -3.25 3.56 -0.22
CA VAL A 153 -2.25 4.43 0.39
C VAL A 153 -2.46 4.50 1.90
N GLY A 154 -1.43 4.17 2.68
CA GLY A 154 -1.45 4.32 4.14
C GLY A 154 -2.14 3.22 4.93
N LEU A 155 -2.73 2.21 4.29
CA LEU A 155 -3.24 1.02 4.98
C LEU A 155 -2.09 0.24 5.65
N THR A 156 -2.33 -0.32 6.84
CA THR A 156 -1.46 -1.38 7.36
C THR A 156 -1.64 -2.67 6.56
N LEU A 157 -0.70 -3.61 6.69
CA LEU A 157 -0.84 -4.95 6.10
C LEU A 157 -2.12 -5.67 6.57
N GLU A 158 -2.52 -5.47 7.82
CA GLU A 158 -3.71 -6.08 8.41
C GLU A 158 -5.00 -5.49 7.81
N GLU A 159 -5.05 -4.16 7.64
CA GLU A 159 -6.18 -3.47 7.01
C GLU A 159 -6.28 -3.78 5.51
N ALA A 160 -5.15 -3.92 4.82
CA ALA A 160 -5.11 -4.33 3.41
C ALA A 160 -5.57 -5.79 3.22
N VAL A 161 -5.16 -6.70 4.11
CA VAL A 161 -5.64 -8.09 4.12
C VAL A 161 -7.14 -8.17 4.39
N GLU A 162 -7.67 -7.39 5.34
CA GLU A 162 -9.12 -7.35 5.60
C GLU A 162 -9.89 -6.73 4.43
N LYS A 163 -9.39 -5.65 3.82
CA LYS A 163 -9.97 -5.08 2.59
C LYS A 163 -10.05 -6.14 1.48
N GLN A 164 -8.95 -6.86 1.22
CA GLN A 164 -8.92 -7.93 0.22
C GLN A 164 -9.90 -9.06 0.56
N ARG A 165 -9.99 -9.46 1.84
CA ARG A 165 -10.92 -10.49 2.31
C ARG A 165 -12.38 -10.09 2.06
N LEU A 166 -12.73 -8.82 2.23
CA LEU A 166 -14.06 -8.29 1.98
C LEU A 166 -14.37 -8.16 0.47
N LEU A 167 -13.40 -7.78 -0.36
CA LEU A 167 -13.54 -7.75 -1.82
C LEU A 167 -13.72 -9.15 -2.44
N GLU A 168 -13.04 -10.15 -1.88
CA GLU A 168 -13.14 -11.55 -2.30
C GLU A 168 -14.36 -12.27 -1.69
N LYS A 169 -15.04 -11.67 -0.71
CA LYS A 169 -16.17 -12.30 0.00
C LYS A 169 -17.38 -12.46 -0.93
N LYS A 170 -17.54 -13.67 -1.46
CA LYS A 170 -18.71 -14.11 -2.24
C LYS A 170 -19.26 -15.36 -1.59
N ASP A 171 -20.58 -15.44 -1.47
CA ASP A 171 -21.25 -16.66 -0.99
C ASP A 171 -21.04 -17.80 -2.02
N PRO A 172 -20.86 -19.05 -1.57
CA PRO A 172 -20.56 -20.16 -2.47
C PRO A 172 -21.71 -20.40 -3.45
N VAL A 173 -21.40 -20.37 -4.75
CA VAL A 173 -22.39 -20.62 -5.82
C VAL A 173 -22.95 -22.03 -5.65
N PRO A 174 -24.28 -22.21 -5.49
CA PRO A 174 -24.86 -23.54 -5.33
C PRO A 174 -24.60 -24.42 -6.55
N LEU A 175 -24.04 -25.62 -6.33
CA LEU A 175 -23.63 -26.56 -7.40
C LEU A 175 -24.74 -26.87 -8.41
N PHE A 176 -26.00 -26.80 -7.99
CA PHE A 176 -27.16 -26.91 -8.89
C PHE A 176 -27.09 -25.97 -10.10
N LYS A 177 -26.63 -24.72 -9.92
CA LYS A 177 -26.49 -23.76 -11.04
C LYS A 177 -25.44 -24.23 -12.03
N ILE A 178 -24.28 -24.63 -11.51
CA ILE A 178 -23.15 -25.14 -12.31
C ILE A 178 -23.57 -26.37 -13.12
N TYR A 179 -24.26 -27.33 -12.51
CA TYR A 179 -24.74 -28.53 -13.21
C TYR A 179 -25.87 -28.24 -14.22
N VAL A 180 -26.68 -27.20 -14.02
CA VAL A 180 -27.66 -26.74 -15.01
C VAL A 180 -26.97 -26.06 -16.20
N GLU A 181 -25.96 -25.23 -15.93
CA GLU A 181 -25.14 -24.57 -16.95
C GLU A 181 -24.39 -25.62 -17.79
N GLU A 182 -23.70 -26.59 -17.16
CA GLU A 182 -23.08 -27.74 -17.84
C GLU A 182 -24.07 -28.56 -18.67
N LEU A 183 -25.29 -28.79 -18.18
CA LEU A 183 -26.30 -29.57 -18.91
C LEU A 183 -26.79 -28.82 -20.15
N VAL A 184 -26.97 -27.50 -20.06
CA VAL A 184 -27.35 -26.65 -21.20
C VAL A 184 -26.24 -26.65 -22.25
N GLU A 185 -24.97 -26.52 -21.87
CA GLU A 185 -23.84 -26.61 -22.80
C GLU A 185 -23.80 -27.96 -23.53
N ARG A 186 -23.95 -29.08 -22.80
CA ARG A 186 -23.96 -30.43 -23.39
C ARG A 186 -25.12 -30.61 -24.39
N LEU A 187 -26.31 -30.10 -24.07
CA LEU A 187 -27.47 -30.17 -24.97
C LEU A 187 -27.29 -29.29 -26.23
N GLN A 188 -26.65 -28.12 -26.10
CA GLN A 188 -26.28 -27.30 -27.25
C GLN A 188 -25.23 -27.98 -28.14
N GLN A 189 -24.20 -28.60 -27.54
CA GLN A 189 -23.19 -29.37 -28.28
C GLN A 189 -23.82 -30.57 -29.00
N GLN A 190 -24.74 -31.28 -28.36
CA GLN A 190 -25.50 -32.37 -28.98
C GLN A 190 -26.30 -31.86 -30.19
N ALA A 191 -27.11 -30.80 -30.02
CA ALA A 191 -27.93 -30.22 -31.09
C ALA A 191 -27.12 -29.64 -32.27
N LEU A 192 -25.85 -29.28 -32.06
CA LEU A 192 -24.92 -28.88 -33.13
C LEU A 192 -24.27 -30.08 -33.85
N SER A 193 -24.24 -31.26 -33.21
CA SER A 193 -23.66 -32.49 -33.77
C SER A 193 -24.69 -33.41 -34.44
N GLU A 194 -25.97 -33.29 -34.08
CA GLU A 194 -27.06 -33.98 -34.76
C GLU A 194 -27.25 -33.40 -36.18
N PRO A 195 -27.11 -34.20 -37.26
CA PRO A 195 -27.29 -33.70 -38.61
C PRO A 195 -28.75 -33.33 -38.83
N VAL A 196 -29.00 -32.14 -39.41
CA VAL A 196 -30.36 -31.65 -39.67
C VAL A 196 -31.09 -32.57 -40.66
N VAL A 197 -31.87 -33.51 -40.13
CA VAL A 197 -32.72 -34.41 -40.91
C VAL A 197 -33.85 -33.58 -41.51
N VAL A 198 -33.64 -33.08 -42.73
CA VAL A 198 -34.67 -32.40 -43.52
C VAL A 198 -35.77 -33.41 -43.86
N GLN A 199 -36.77 -33.50 -42.99
CA GLN A 199 -37.99 -34.24 -43.24
C GLN A 199 -38.70 -33.62 -44.44
N LYS A 200 -38.47 -34.18 -45.63
CA LYS A 200 -39.30 -33.93 -46.80
C LYS A 200 -40.73 -34.30 -46.44
N ARG A 201 -41.58 -33.29 -46.19
CA ARG A 201 -43.02 -33.47 -46.05
C ARG A 201 -43.51 -34.16 -47.31
N ALA A 202 -44.00 -35.39 -47.18
CA ALA A 202 -44.56 -36.11 -48.31
C ALA A 202 -45.78 -35.34 -48.82
N SER A 203 -45.68 -34.82 -50.04
CA SER A 203 -46.77 -34.16 -50.73
C SER A 203 -47.80 -35.21 -51.15
N GLY A 204 -48.77 -35.49 -50.29
CA GLY A 204 -49.78 -36.51 -50.54
C GLY A 204 -50.72 -36.13 -51.68
N LYS A 205 -50.59 -36.82 -52.82
CA LYS A 205 -51.60 -37.09 -53.84
C LYS A 205 -51.12 -38.21 -54.75
#